data_AF-A0A2P7B6F1-F1
#
_entry.id   AF-A0A2P7B6F1-F1
#
_cell.length_a   1.000
_cell.length_b   1.000
_cell.length_c   1.000
_cell.angle_alpha   90.00
_cell.angle_beta   90.00
_cell.angle_gamma   90.00
#
_symmetry.space_group_name_H-M   'P 1'
#
loop_
_entity.id
_entity.type
_entity.pdbx_description
1 polymer ?
#
loop_
_entity_poly.entity_id
_entity_poly.type
_entity_poly.pdbx_seq_one_letter_code
_entity_poly.pdbx_strand_id
1 'polypeptide(L)'
;MPDRHQFYRNEICGRTFIGTVCADGPYLKMLENRAYDHRVPLGSALEISKPVGRHYYAICKDNQPRIVLPMFDDEEINVVSREFGIPITGRLQALSFTESPAWKALKRWVKRHPDIARACSHTESYVPGWHSLDSNPQVQDIHID
;
A
#
# COMPACT_ATOMS: atom_id res chain seq x y z
N MET A 1 23.51 -1.77 -0.38
CA MET A 1 22.75 -2.61 0.56
C MET A 1 21.26 -2.35 0.30
N PRO A 2 20.43 -3.36 0.03
CA PRO A 2 18.99 -3.15 -0.05
C PRO A 2 18.49 -2.58 1.29
N ASP A 3 17.56 -1.63 1.24
CA ASP A 3 16.97 -1.05 2.45
C ASP A 3 16.28 -2.15 3.26
N ARG A 4 16.71 -2.36 4.50
CA ARG A 4 16.19 -3.43 5.36
C ARG A 4 14.67 -3.31 5.62
N HIS A 5 14.10 -2.12 5.42
CA HIS A 5 12.67 -1.87 5.58
C HIS A 5 11.87 -2.07 4.29
N GLN A 6 12.54 -2.30 3.15
CA GLN A 6 11.86 -2.59 1.90
C GLN A 6 11.34 -4.02 1.90
N PHE A 7 10.02 -4.17 1.82
CA PHE A 7 9.37 -5.49 1.73
C PHE A 7 8.96 -5.86 0.31
N TYR A 8 8.82 -4.87 -0.59
CA TYR A 8 8.37 -5.10 -1.94
C TYR A 8 8.95 -4.07 -2.91
N ARG A 9 9.22 -4.51 -4.13
CA ARG A 9 9.65 -3.65 -5.24
C ARG A 9 9.10 -4.23 -6.52
N ASN A 10 8.45 -3.39 -7.31
CA ASN A 10 7.96 -3.77 -8.62
C ASN A 10 8.17 -2.61 -9.60
N GLU A 11 8.50 -2.95 -10.84
CA GLU A 11 8.60 -1.97 -11.92
C GLU A 11 7.35 -2.11 -12.79
N ILE A 12 6.60 -1.02 -12.90
CA ILE A 12 5.37 -0.95 -13.68
C ILE A 12 5.56 0.21 -14.63
N CYS A 13 5.60 -0.09 -15.93
CA CYS A 13 5.67 0.91 -17.00
C CYS A 13 6.88 1.84 -16.89
N GLY A 14 8.05 1.24 -16.62
CA GLY A 14 9.30 1.97 -16.42
C GLY A 14 9.40 2.74 -15.11
N ARG A 15 8.37 2.69 -14.24
CA ARG A 15 8.37 3.33 -12.92
C ARG A 15 8.58 2.30 -11.82
N THR A 16 9.54 2.56 -10.94
CA THR A 16 9.76 1.69 -9.77
C THR A 16 8.89 2.12 -8.60
N PHE A 17 8.05 1.20 -8.15
CA PHE A 17 7.28 1.29 -6.92
C PHE A 17 7.93 0.46 -5.82
N ILE A 18 7.92 1.01 -4.60
CA ILE A 18 8.52 0.39 -3.42
C ILE A 18 7.50 0.33 -2.29
N GLY A 19 7.30 -0.88 -1.78
CA GLY A 19 6.71 -1.12 -0.47
C GLY A 19 7.79 -1.07 0.61
N THR A 20 7.66 -0.15 1.57
CA THR A 20 8.59 0.03 2.69
C THR A 20 7.85 0.06 4.01
N VAL A 21 8.50 -0.38 5.08
CA VAL A 21 8.01 -0.19 6.46
C VAL A 21 8.62 1.10 7.04
N CYS A 22 7.80 1.90 7.68
CA CYS A 22 8.19 3.03 8.52
C CYS A 22 7.77 2.76 9.97
N ALA A 23 8.07 3.67 10.90
CA ALA A 23 7.78 3.50 12.33
C ALA A 23 6.30 3.23 12.65
N ASP A 24 5.40 3.64 11.76
CA ASP A 24 3.95 3.61 11.88
C ASP A 24 3.27 2.65 10.89
N GLY A 25 4.04 1.82 10.16
CA GLY A 25 3.49 0.73 9.35
C GLY A 25 3.98 0.69 7.89
N PRO A 26 3.25 -0.02 7.01
CA PRO A 26 3.64 -0.19 5.61
C PRO A 26 3.23 1.01 4.74
N TYR A 27 4.13 1.38 3.85
CA TYR A 27 4.01 2.51 2.94
C TYR A 27 4.34 2.13 1.50
N LEU A 28 3.71 2.81 0.55
CA LEU A 28 4.04 2.80 -0.87
C LEU A 28 4.75 4.11 -1.24
N LYS A 29 5.82 4.02 -2.03
CA LYS A 29 6.46 5.18 -2.66
C LYS A 29 6.88 4.85 -4.10
N MET A 30 7.01 5.87 -4.94
CA MET A 30 7.56 5.75 -6.29
C MET A 30 8.94 6.43 -6.34
N LEU A 31 9.97 5.72 -6.82
CA LEU A 31 11.37 6.18 -6.70
C LEU A 31 11.71 7.45 -7.48
N GLU A 32 10.97 7.79 -8.52
CA GLU A 32 11.30 8.92 -9.39
C GLU A 32 10.89 10.28 -8.83
N ASN A 33 10.09 10.30 -7.76
CA ASN A 33 9.64 11.55 -7.17
C ASN A 33 10.74 12.11 -6.24
N ARG A 34 11.67 12.89 -6.80
CA ARG A 34 12.78 13.53 -6.06
C ARG A 34 12.31 14.65 -5.11
N ALA A 35 11.04 15.05 -5.18
CA ALA A 35 10.44 15.97 -4.22
C ALA A 35 9.98 15.19 -2.98
N TYR A 36 10.45 15.61 -1.80
CA TYR A 36 9.99 15.28 -0.45
C TYR A 36 9.04 14.08 -0.30
N ASP A 37 9.56 12.96 0.20
CA ASP A 37 8.85 11.87 0.90
C ASP A 37 7.35 11.66 0.59
N HIS A 38 7.00 11.51 -0.70
CA HIS A 38 5.64 11.17 -1.15
C HIS A 38 5.35 9.68 -0.94
N ARG A 39 5.47 9.24 0.31
CA ARG A 39 5.01 7.92 0.72
C ARG A 39 3.53 8.02 1.06
N VAL A 40 2.78 6.98 0.74
CA VAL A 40 1.38 6.84 1.19
C VAL A 40 1.24 5.61 2.06
N PRO A 41 0.54 5.70 3.20
CA PRO A 41 0.32 4.55 4.05
C PRO A 41 -0.59 3.55 3.33
N LEU A 42 -0.10 2.33 3.16
CA LEU A 42 -0.88 1.24 2.56
C LEU A 42 -2.02 0.85 3.51
N GLY A 43 -3.12 0.38 2.93
CA GLY A 43 -4.37 0.05 3.65
C GLY A 43 -5.09 1.22 4.33
N SER A 44 -4.60 2.46 4.16
CA SER A 44 -5.45 3.65 4.37
C SER A 44 -6.53 3.73 3.27
N ALA A 45 -7.42 4.72 3.36
CA ALA A 45 -8.42 5.04 2.34
C ALA A 45 -7.77 5.63 1.07
N LEU A 46 -6.88 4.84 0.44
CA LEU A 46 -6.25 5.16 -0.82
C LEU A 46 -7.20 4.83 -1.96
N GLU A 47 -7.12 5.63 -3.01
CA GLU A 47 -7.76 5.36 -4.28
C GLU A 47 -6.88 5.84 -5.43
N ILE A 48 -7.04 5.21 -6.60
CA ILE A 48 -6.50 5.74 -7.84
C ILE A 48 -7.60 6.51 -8.54
N SER A 49 -7.37 7.80 -8.78
CA SER A 49 -8.31 8.65 -9.48
C SER A 49 -7.64 9.39 -10.62
N LYS A 50 -8.44 9.77 -11.62
CA LYS A 50 -8.06 10.68 -12.69
C LYS A 50 -8.71 12.03 -12.39
N PRO A 51 -7.97 13.03 -11.87
CA PRO A 51 -8.58 14.29 -11.48
C PRO A 51 -9.24 14.97 -12.69
N VAL A 52 -10.39 15.60 -12.46
CA VAL A 52 -11.15 16.29 -13.52
C VAL A 52 -10.27 17.33 -14.22
N GLY A 53 -10.26 17.31 -15.56
CA GLY A 53 -9.46 18.21 -16.37
C GLY A 53 -7.96 17.89 -16.38
N ARG A 54 -7.53 16.74 -15.86
CA ARG A 54 -6.13 16.29 -15.91
C ARG A 54 -5.96 15.08 -16.83
N HIS A 55 -4.79 15.01 -17.45
CA HIS A 55 -4.38 13.91 -18.33
C HIS A 55 -3.55 12.83 -17.61
N TYR A 56 -3.60 12.77 -16.28
CA TYR A 56 -2.83 11.82 -15.48
C TYR A 56 -3.71 11.16 -14.43
N TYR A 57 -3.33 9.95 -14.03
CA TYR A 57 -3.85 9.30 -12.82
C TYR A 57 -3.00 9.68 -11.61
N ALA A 58 -3.58 9.59 -10.42
CA ALA A 58 -2.84 9.72 -9.18
C ALA A 58 -3.36 8.73 -8.14
N ILE A 59 -2.46 8.24 -7.30
CA ILE A 59 -2.82 7.60 -6.04
C ILE A 59 -3.10 8.74 -5.05
N CYS A 60 -4.33 8.79 -4.58
CA CYS A 60 -4.86 9.81 -3.70
C CYS A 60 -5.05 9.25 -2.29
N LYS A 61 -4.88 10.12 -1.30
CA LYS A 61 -5.29 9.91 0.09
C LYS A 61 -6.20 11.07 0.45
N ASP A 62 -7.41 10.79 0.94
CA ASP A 62 -8.41 11.82 1.29
C ASP A 62 -8.68 12.79 0.13
N ASN A 63 -8.84 12.26 -1.09
CA ASN A 63 -9.00 12.99 -2.36
C ASN A 63 -7.82 13.91 -2.75
N GLN A 64 -6.70 13.87 -2.03
CA GLN A 64 -5.49 14.63 -2.36
C GLN A 64 -4.48 13.75 -3.09
N PRO A 65 -3.98 14.16 -4.26
CA PRO A 65 -2.98 13.39 -5.00
C PRO A 65 -1.67 13.35 -4.22
N ARG A 66 -1.14 12.14 -4.03
CA ARG A 66 0.13 11.91 -3.32
C ARG A 66 1.20 11.33 -4.23
N ILE A 67 0.82 10.40 -5.10
CA ILE A 67 1.72 9.85 -6.12
C ILE A 67 1.06 10.11 -7.47
N VAL A 68 1.65 11.01 -8.25
CA VAL A 68 1.20 11.30 -9.62
C VAL A 68 1.76 10.24 -10.55
N LEU A 69 0.90 9.73 -11.44
CA LEU A 69 1.19 8.68 -12.42
C LEU A 69 1.03 9.27 -13.82
N PRO A 70 1.99 10.10 -14.27
CA PRO A 70 1.91 10.72 -15.59
C PRO A 70 2.08 9.67 -16.67
N MET A 71 1.30 9.80 -17.74
CA MET A 71 1.32 8.91 -18.92
C MET A 71 0.84 7.48 -18.67
N PHE A 72 0.31 7.18 -17.47
CA PHE A 72 -0.33 5.88 -17.22
C PHE A 72 -1.67 5.80 -17.94
N ASP A 73 -1.93 4.69 -18.63
CA ASP A 73 -3.23 4.36 -19.21
C ASP A 73 -4.07 3.47 -18.28
N ASP A 74 -5.28 3.10 -18.72
CA ASP A 74 -6.20 2.29 -17.93
C ASP A 74 -5.70 0.87 -17.63
N GLU A 75 -4.94 0.25 -18.52
CA GLU A 75 -4.37 -1.09 -18.32
C GLU A 75 -3.23 -1.04 -17.32
N GLU A 76 -2.38 -0.03 -17.42
CA GLU A 76 -1.26 0.18 -16.51
C GLU A 76 -1.74 0.49 -15.09
N ILE A 77 -2.81 1.28 -14.96
CA ILE A 77 -3.45 1.54 -13.67
C ILE A 77 -4.12 0.29 -13.08
N ASN A 78 -4.68 -0.58 -13.92
CA ASN A 78 -5.15 -1.88 -13.46
C ASN A 78 -4.04 -2.71 -12.82
N VAL A 79 -2.83 -2.68 -13.41
CA VAL A 79 -1.68 -3.37 -12.84
C VAL A 79 -1.31 -2.77 -11.48
N VAL A 80 -1.18 -1.44 -11.37
CA VAL A 80 -0.89 -0.78 -10.08
C VAL A 80 -1.94 -1.12 -9.02
N SER A 81 -3.21 -1.02 -9.39
CA SER A 81 -4.37 -1.32 -8.54
C SER A 81 -4.29 -2.75 -8.00
N ARG A 82 -4.00 -3.74 -8.85
CA ARG A 82 -3.88 -5.15 -8.46
C ARG A 82 -2.65 -5.44 -7.62
N GLU A 83 -1.49 -4.92 -8.01
CA GLU A 83 -0.22 -5.19 -7.33
C GLU A 83 -0.20 -4.67 -5.89
N PHE A 84 -0.86 -3.53 -5.65
CA PHE A 84 -0.86 -2.86 -4.35
C PHE A 84 -2.23 -2.88 -3.65
N GLY A 85 -3.26 -3.48 -4.25
CA GLY A 85 -4.61 -3.55 -3.69
C GLY A 85 -5.22 -2.17 -3.41
N ILE A 86 -5.07 -1.24 -4.37
CA ILE A 86 -5.60 0.12 -4.28
C ILE A 86 -6.80 0.23 -5.21
N PRO A 87 -8.02 0.55 -4.72
CA PRO A 87 -9.20 0.66 -5.56
C PRO A 87 -9.07 1.83 -6.56
N ILE A 88 -9.73 1.70 -7.71
CA ILE A 88 -9.82 2.77 -8.72
C ILE A 88 -11.19 3.44 -8.58
N THR A 89 -11.23 4.77 -8.44
CA THR A 89 -12.47 5.54 -8.27
C THR A 89 -13.43 5.27 -9.43
N GLY A 90 -14.70 5.02 -9.10
CA GLY A 90 -15.76 4.78 -10.08
C GLY A 90 -15.81 3.35 -10.64
N ARG A 91 -14.95 2.43 -10.17
CA ARG A 91 -15.03 1.01 -10.54
C ARG A 91 -15.75 0.19 -9.47
N LEU A 92 -16.56 -0.78 -9.91
CA LEU A 92 -17.42 -1.59 -9.04
C LEU A 92 -16.65 -2.56 -8.16
N GLN A 93 -15.49 -3.04 -8.60
CA GLN A 93 -14.69 -4.01 -7.84
C GLN A 93 -13.67 -3.28 -6.97
N ALA A 94 -13.93 -3.25 -5.66
CA ALA A 94 -12.96 -2.78 -4.69
C ALA A 94 -11.91 -3.87 -4.46
N LEU A 95 -10.65 -3.57 -4.77
CA LEU A 95 -9.52 -4.41 -4.38
C LEU A 95 -9.07 -4.02 -2.97
N SER A 96 -8.70 -5.00 -2.16
CA SER A 96 -8.12 -4.79 -0.83
C SER A 96 -6.61 -4.96 -0.84
N PHE A 97 -5.90 -4.14 -0.05
CA PHE A 97 -4.47 -4.31 0.17
C PHE A 97 -4.14 -5.73 0.67
N THR A 98 -4.95 -6.31 1.57
CA THR A 98 -4.72 -7.64 2.16
C THR A 98 -4.80 -8.80 1.17
N GLU A 99 -5.35 -8.58 -0.02
CA GLU A 99 -5.46 -9.58 -1.08
C GLU A 99 -4.34 -9.43 -2.12
N SER A 100 -3.60 -8.32 -2.06
CA SER A 100 -2.60 -7.94 -3.06
C SER A 100 -1.29 -8.75 -2.99
N PRO A 101 -0.55 -8.83 -4.11
CA PRO A 101 0.85 -9.29 -4.11
C PRO A 101 1.75 -8.55 -3.12
N ALA A 102 1.57 -7.23 -2.95
CA ALA A 102 2.32 -6.43 -2.00
C ALA A 102 2.08 -6.89 -0.55
N TRP A 103 0.85 -7.25 -0.16
CA TRP A 103 0.59 -7.83 1.17
C TRP A 103 1.28 -9.17 1.36
N LYS A 104 1.21 -10.07 0.38
CA LYS A 104 1.92 -11.37 0.45
C LYS A 104 3.44 -11.17 0.58
N ALA A 105 3.99 -10.14 -0.05
CA ALA A 105 5.39 -9.76 0.13
C ALA A 105 5.66 -9.20 1.53
N LEU A 106 4.77 -8.36 2.07
CA LEU A 106 4.85 -7.86 3.44
C LEU A 106 4.86 -9.00 4.46
N LYS A 107 3.94 -9.97 4.37
CA LYS A 107 3.92 -11.12 5.30
C LYS A 107 5.20 -11.96 5.24
N ARG A 108 5.74 -12.17 4.03
CA ARG A 108 7.04 -12.84 3.88
C ARG A 108 8.19 -12.04 4.48
N TRP A 109 8.16 -10.72 4.36
CA TRP A 109 9.15 -9.84 4.96
C TRP A 109 9.05 -9.85 6.50
N VAL A 110 7.83 -9.77 7.06
CA VAL A 110 7.59 -9.86 8.52
C VAL A 110 8.14 -11.17 9.08
N LYS A 111 7.95 -12.30 8.37
CA LYS A 111 8.52 -13.60 8.77
C LYS A 111 10.04 -13.59 8.84
N ARG A 112 10.71 -12.82 7.97
CA ARG A 112 12.18 -12.71 7.93
C ARG A 112 12.74 -11.67 8.90
N HIS A 113 11.92 -10.67 9.27
CA HIS A 113 12.34 -9.53 10.06
C HIS A 113 11.35 -9.22 11.21
N PRO A 114 11.05 -10.20 12.08
CA PRO A 114 9.99 -10.05 13.09
C PRO A 114 10.28 -8.93 14.09
N ASP A 115 11.54 -8.72 14.46
CA ASP A 115 11.93 -7.68 15.42
C ASP A 115 11.74 -6.27 14.84
N ILE A 116 12.05 -6.09 13.55
CA ILE A 116 11.82 -4.81 12.85
C ILE A 116 10.32 -4.57 12.71
N ALA A 117 9.56 -5.60 12.33
CA ALA A 117 8.11 -5.49 12.20
C ALA A 117 7.45 -5.05 13.53
N ARG A 118 7.89 -5.63 14.65
CA ARG A 118 7.41 -5.26 16.00
C ARG A 118 7.86 -3.87 16.41
N ALA A 119 9.10 -3.47 16.11
CA ALA A 119 9.57 -2.11 16.42
C ALA A 119 8.79 -1.04 15.63
N CYS A 120 8.27 -1.38 14.46
CA CYS A 120 7.48 -0.51 13.60
C CYS A 120 5.96 -0.67 13.80
N SER A 121 5.49 -1.45 14.78
CA SER A 121 4.07 -1.80 14.92
C SER A 121 3.25 -0.78 15.71
N HIS A 122 3.58 0.51 15.63
CA HIS A 122 2.84 1.55 16.35
C HIS A 122 1.33 1.48 16.07
N THR A 123 0.53 1.87 17.06
CA THR A 123 -0.94 1.73 17.10
C THR A 123 -1.68 2.53 16.03
N GLU A 124 -1.00 3.46 15.35
CA GLU A 124 -1.59 4.32 14.31
C GLU A 124 -1.51 3.73 12.90
N SER A 125 -1.02 2.50 12.74
CA SER A 125 -0.99 1.84 11.43
C SER A 125 -2.38 1.65 10.84
N TYR A 126 -2.55 2.06 9.59
CA TYR A 126 -3.77 1.82 8.81
C TYR A 126 -3.99 0.35 8.44
N VAL A 127 -3.05 -0.54 8.79
CA VAL A 127 -3.17 -1.98 8.53
C VAL A 127 -3.04 -2.75 9.84
N PRO A 128 -4.12 -2.88 10.64
CA PRO A 128 -4.06 -3.60 11.91
C PRO A 128 -3.48 -5.02 11.74
N GLY A 129 -2.62 -5.43 12.68
CA GLY A 129 -2.03 -6.78 12.67
C GLY A 129 -1.04 -7.08 11.54
N TRP A 130 -0.62 -6.09 10.75
CA TRP A 130 0.31 -6.30 9.63
C TRP A 130 1.62 -6.98 10.04
N HIS A 131 2.12 -6.66 11.23
CA HIS A 131 3.37 -7.13 11.82
C HIS A 131 3.28 -8.52 12.49
N SER A 132 2.06 -9.02 12.71
CA SER A 132 1.84 -10.36 13.28
C SER A 132 1.89 -11.40 12.16
N LEU A 133 2.31 -12.64 12.43
CA LEU A 133 2.22 -13.71 11.42
C LEU A 133 0.83 -14.35 11.34
N ASP A 134 0.00 -14.13 12.36
CA ASP A 134 -1.32 -14.69 12.46
C ASP A 134 -2.35 -13.85 11.69
N SER A 135 -2.94 -14.49 10.68
CA SER A 135 -4.24 -14.08 10.16
C SER A 135 -5.30 -14.66 11.08
N ASN A 136 -5.61 -13.99 12.20
CA ASN A 136 -6.82 -14.32 12.95
C ASN A 136 -7.66 -13.05 13.12
N PRO A 137 -8.74 -12.87 12.33
CA PRO A 137 -9.77 -11.92 12.72
C PRO A 137 -10.35 -12.46 14.02
N GLN A 138 -10.10 -11.79 15.15
CA GLN A 138 -10.73 -12.15 16.40
C GLN A 138 -12.24 -12.14 16.19
N VAL A 139 -12.83 -13.33 16.19
CA VAL A 139 -14.22 -13.58 16.52
C VAL A 139 -14.46 -12.89 17.85
N GLN A 140 -15.30 -11.86 17.85
CA GLN A 140 -15.87 -11.34 19.08
C GLN A 140 -16.85 -12.41 19.57
N ASP A 141 -16.42 -13.20 20.55
CA ASP A 141 -17.32 -13.98 21.37
C ASP A 141 -18.25 -13.01 22.11
N ILE A 142 -19.47 -12.89 21.61
CA ILE A 142 -20.56 -12.22 22.30
C ILE A 142 -21.07 -13.21 23.34
N HIS A 143 -20.57 -13.12 24.57
CA HIS A 143 -21.25 -13.73 25.71
C HIS A 143 -22.48 -12.86 26.02
N ILE A 144 -23.67 -13.41 25.79
CA ILE A 144 -24.92 -12.89 26.35
C ILE A 144 -25.29 -13.87 27.45
N ASP A 145 -25.15 -13.41 28.70
CA ASP A 145 -25.90 -13.96 29.84
C ASP A 145 -27.34 -13.44 29.82
#